data_AF-A0A2X2K0I2-F1
#
_entry.id   AF-A0A2X2K0I2-F1
#
_cell.length_a   1.000
_cell.length_b   1.000
_cell.length_c   1.000
_cell.angle_alpha   90.00
_cell.angle_beta   90.00
_cell.angle_gamma   90.00
#
_symmetry.space_group_name_H-M   'P 1'
#
loop_
_entity.id
_entity.type
_entity.pdbx_description
1 polymer ?
#
loop_
_entity_poly.entity_id
_entity_poly.type
_entity_poly.pdbx_seq_one_letter_code
_entity_poly.pdbx_strand_id
1 'polypeptide(L)' 'MFNLKHDLETLKHIIDSSNRITFFTGAGVSVASGVPDFRSMGGLFDEISKDGLSPEYLLSRDYLEDDPEGFINFLP' A
#
# COMPACT_ATOMS: atom_id res chain seq x y z
N MET A 1 -1.98 28.39 -9.94
CA MET A 1 -0.72 28.42 -9.18
C MET A 1 -1.07 27.97 -7.76
N PHE A 2 -0.50 26.86 -7.28
CA PHE A 2 -0.74 26.38 -5.91
C PHE A 2 -0.30 27.44 -4.91
N ASN A 3 -1.16 27.76 -3.94
CA ASN A 3 -0.79 28.58 -2.80
C ASN A 3 -0.75 27.67 -1.58
N LEU A 4 0.40 27.00 -1.41
CA LEU A 4 0.61 26.00 -0.37
C LEU A 4 0.18 26.47 1.03
N LYS A 5 0.42 27.75 1.35
CA LYS A 5 0.02 28.31 2.65
C LYS A 5 -1.50 28.35 2.79
N HIS A 6 -2.20 28.80 1.76
CA HIS A 6 -3.66 28.83 1.77
C HIS A 6 -4.27 27.42 1.82
N ASP A 7 -3.69 26.48 1.08
CA ASP A 7 -4.18 25.10 1.01
C ASP A 7 -4.02 24.37 2.35
N LEU A 8 -2.90 24.59 3.06
CA LEU A 8 -2.66 24.04 4.40
C LEU A 8 -3.60 24.62 5.46
N GLU A 9 -3.86 25.93 5.45
CA GLU A 9 -4.83 26.56 6.37
C GLU A 9 -6.25 26.04 6.12
N THR A 10 -6.60 25.82 4.85
CA THR A 10 -7.89 25.24 4.47
C THR A 10 -8.02 23.81 4.98
N LEU A 11 -6.99 22.97 4.79
CA LEU A 11 -6.97 21.60 5.29
C LEU A 11 -7.10 21.56 6.81
N LYS A 12 -6.34 22.40 7.53
CA LYS A 12 -6.41 22.51 8.99
C LYS A 12 -7.82 22.84 9.45
N HIS A 13 -8.46 23.84 8.83
CA HIS A 13 -9.82 24.23 9.19
C HIS A 13 -10.83 23.09 8.97
N ILE A 14 -10.71 22.34 7.88
CA ILE A 14 -11.56 21.17 7.60
C ILE A 14 -11.40 20.12 8.70
N ILE A 15 -10.16 19.83 9.13
CA ILE A 15 -9.88 18.89 10.21
C ILE A 15 -10.48 19.39 11.54
N ASP A 16 -10.20 20.64 11.91
CA ASP A 16 -10.61 21.23 13.20
C ASP A 16 -12.13 21.33 13.36
N SER A 17 -12.87 21.56 12.25
CA SER A 17 -14.33 21.71 12.26
C SER A 17 -15.10 20.39 12.11
N SER A 18 -14.40 19.27 11.85
CA SER A 18 -15.03 17.98 11.56
C SER A 18 -15.21 17.12 12.81
N ASN A 19 -16.45 16.72 13.09
CA ASN A 19 -16.77 15.80 14.20
C ASN A 19 -16.75 14.31 13.81
N ARG A 20 -16.62 13.99 12.52
CA ARG A 20 -16.71 12.62 11.97
C ARG A 20 -15.73 12.44 10.82
N ILE A 21 -14.46 12.24 11.16
CA ILE A 21 -13.39 12.06 10.17
C ILE A 21 -13.24 10.56 9.86
N THR A 22 -13.17 10.21 8.58
CA THR A 22 -12.84 8.86 8.11
C THR A 22 -11.56 8.93 7.29
N PHE A 23 -10.60 8.07 7.61
CA PHE A 23 -9.35 7.96 6.88
C PHE A 23 -9.39 6.73 5.97
N PHE A 24 -9.10 6.93 4.69
CA PHE A 24 -8.80 5.82 3.77
C PHE A 24 -7.29 5.69 3.69
N THR A 25 -6.76 4.64 4.30
CA THR A 25 -5.31 4.38 4.35
C THR A 25 -4.96 3.18 3.47
N GLY A 26 -3.68 3.07 3.12
CA GLY A 26 -3.09 1.89 2.51
C GLY A 26 -1.77 1.56 3.20
N ALA A 27 -1.02 0.58 2.69
CA ALA A 27 0.22 0.10 3.30
C ALA A 27 1.28 1.20 3.56
N GLY A 28 1.25 2.30 2.79
CA GLY A 28 2.16 3.43 2.95
C GLY A 28 2.22 4.03 4.36
N VAL A 29 1.15 3.95 5.15
CA VAL A 29 1.17 4.46 6.54
C VAL A 29 2.06 3.63 7.48
N SER A 30 2.43 2.41 7.08
CA SER A 30 3.26 1.48 7.86
C SER A 30 4.72 1.42 7.38
N VAL A 31 5.06 2.07 6.25
CA VAL A 31 6.44 2.10 5.72
C VAL A 31 7.42 2.72 6.70
N ALA A 32 7.01 3.79 7.39
CA ALA A 32 7.84 4.44 8.41
C ALA A 32 8.12 3.53 9.63
N SER A 33 7.32 2.48 9.84
CA SER A 33 7.54 1.46 10.88
C SER A 33 8.35 0.25 10.41
N GLY A 34 8.86 0.28 9.17
CA GLY A 34 9.67 -0.81 8.59
C GLY A 34 8.87 -1.92 7.90
N VAL A 35 7.56 -1.75 7.72
CA VAL A 35 6.74 -2.67 6.92
C VAL A 35 6.67 -2.16 5.48
N PRO A 36 7.24 -2.87 4.49
CA PRO A 36 7.21 -2.44 3.10
C PRO A 36 5.78 -2.27 2.57
N ASP A 37 5.59 -1.34 1.64
CA ASP A 37 4.35 -1.31 0.87
C ASP A 37 4.40 -2.30 -0.30
N PHE A 38 3.32 -2.37 -1.07
CA PHE A 38 3.22 -3.31 -2.18
C PHE A 38 3.98 -2.86 -3.43
N ARG A 39 3.95 -1.57 -3.78
CA ARG A 39 4.19 -1.11 -5.17
C ARG A 39 5.37 -0.15 -5.33
N SER A 40 5.94 0.34 -4.25
CA SER A 40 7.14 1.18 -4.30
C SER A 40 8.37 0.36 -4.67
N MET A 41 9.43 1.03 -5.10
CA MET A 41 10.76 0.41 -5.28
C MET A 41 11.22 -0.20 -3.94
N GLY A 42 11.64 -1.47 -3.94
CA GLY A 42 11.92 -2.23 -2.72
C GLY A 42 10.67 -2.66 -1.91
N GLY A 43 9.47 -2.49 -2.47
CA GLY A 43 8.23 -3.06 -1.92
C GLY A 43 8.01 -4.52 -2.34
N LEU A 44 6.94 -5.14 -1.85
CA LEU A 44 6.67 -6.57 -2.05
C LEU A 44 6.70 -6.98 -3.53
N PHE A 45 6.16 -6.17 -4.44
CA PHE A 45 6.10 -6.49 -5.88
C PHE A 45 7.49 -6.51 -6.52
N ASP A 46 8.39 -5.65 -6.05
CA ASP A 46 9.78 -5.58 -6.51
C ASP A 46 10.59 -6.78 -6.01
N GLU A 47 10.24 -7.33 -4.84
CA GLU A 47 10.84 -8.55 -4.31
C GLU A 47 10.41 -9.80 -5.09
N ILE A 48 9.11 -9.99 -5.29
CA ILE A 48 8.55 -11.24 -5.85
C ILE A 48 8.57 -11.28 -7.39
N SER A 49 8.66 -10.13 -8.06
CA SER A 49 8.82 -10.08 -9.52
C SER A 49 10.16 -10.66 -10.00
N LYS A 50 11.13 -10.84 -9.10
CA LYS A 50 12.40 -11.52 -9.39
C LYS A 50 12.21 -12.99 -9.79
N ASP A 51 11.12 -13.60 -9.38
CA ASP A 51 10.78 -15.00 -9.66
C ASP A 51 10.03 -15.19 -11.00
N GLY A 52 9.82 -14.10 -11.76
CA GLY A 52 9.29 -14.14 -13.13
C GLY A 52 7.77 -14.26 -13.25
N LEU A 53 7.05 -14.38 -12.13
CA LEU A 53 5.58 -14.33 -12.07
C LEU A 53 5.09 -12.92 -11.72
N SER A 54 3.89 -12.57 -12.18
CA SER A 54 3.32 -11.27 -11.81
C SER A 54 2.88 -11.27 -10.34
N PRO A 55 3.17 -10.19 -9.59
CA PRO A 55 2.68 -10.01 -8.23
C PRO A 55 1.17 -10.18 -8.08
N GLU A 56 0.39 -9.75 -9.08
CA GLU A 56 -1.06 -9.90 -9.09
C GLU A 56 -1.50 -11.36 -9.19
N TYR A 57 -0.75 -12.19 -9.92
CA TYR A 57 -1.01 -13.62 -9.99
C TYR A 57 -0.65 -14.32 -8.67
N LEU A 58 0.50 -13.99 -8.10
CA LEU A 58 0.95 -14.55 -6.81
C LEU A 58 -0.04 -14.24 -5.66
N LEU A 59 -0.70 -13.08 -5.70
CA LEU A 59 -1.74 -12.70 -4.74
C LEU A 59 -3.17 -13.09 -5.15
N SER A 60 -3.32 -13.83 -6.25
CA SER A 60 -4.63 -14.22 -6.77
C SER A 60 -5.18 -15.46 -6.08
N ARG A 61 -6.52 -15.60 -6.16
CA ARG A 61 -7.20 -16.84 -5.79
C ARG A 61 -6.74 -18.01 -6.66
N ASP A 62 -6.49 -17.77 -7.95
CA ASP A 62 -6.12 -18.83 -8.89
C ASP A 62 -4.79 -19.46 -8.48
N TYR A 63 -3.78 -18.66 -8.11
CA TYR A 63 -2.51 -19.20 -7.63
C TYR A 63 -2.64 -19.95 -6.29
N LEU A 64 -3.48 -19.46 -5.38
CA LEU A 64 -3.80 -20.19 -4.14
C LEU A 64 -4.43 -21.56 -4.43
N GLU A 65 -5.25 -21.69 -5.48
CA GLU A 65 -5.89 -22.94 -5.85
C GLU A 65 -4.96 -23.88 -6.63
N ASP A 66 -4.11 -23.32 -7.51
CA ASP A 66 -3.15 -24.06 -8.34
C ASP A 66 -1.95 -24.57 -7.54
N ASP A 67 -1.42 -23.76 -6.63
CA ASP A 67 -0.26 -24.07 -5.78
C ASP A 67 -0.39 -23.43 -4.37
N PRO A 68 -1.15 -24.07 -3.45
CA PRO A 68 -1.32 -23.56 -2.10
C PRO A 68 -0.02 -23.46 -1.29
N GLU A 69 0.95 -24.37 -1.53
CA GLU A 69 2.24 -24.31 -0.85
C GLU A 69 3.07 -23.13 -1.36
N GLY A 70 3.11 -22.91 -2.68
CA GLY A 70 3.72 -21.74 -3.28
C GLY A 70 3.09 -20.43 -2.80
N PHE A 71 1.75 -20.37 -2.70
CA PHE A 71 1.03 -19.21 -2.17
C PHE A 71 1.41 -18.86 -0.71
N ILE A 72 1.72 -19.85 0.13
CA ILE A 72 2.15 -19.57 1.51
C ILE A 72 3.62 -19.16 1.57
N ASN A 73 4.44 -19.70 0.67
CA ASN A 73 5.90 -19.57 0.73
C ASN A 73 6.49 -18.43 -0.13
N PHE A 74 5.70 -17.76 -0.98
CA PHE A 74 6.20 -16.63 -1.79
C PHE A 74 6.35 -15.33 -1.00
N LEU A 75 5.71 -15.24 0.18
CA LEU A 75 5.95 -14.16 1.13
C LEU A 75 7.23 -14.46 1.91
N PRO A 76 8.13 -13.47 2.09
CA PRO A 76 9.39 -13.64 2.81
C PRO A 76 9.22 -13.95 4.30
#